data_AF-A0A8J9Z802-F1
#
_entry.id   AF-A0A8J9Z802-F1
#
_cell.length_a   1.000
_cell.length_b   1.000
_cell.length_c   1.000
_cell.angle_alpha   90.00
_cell.angle_beta   90.00
_cell.angle_gamma   90.00
#
_symmetry.space_group_name_H-M   'P 1'
#
loop_
_entity.id
_entity.type
_entity.pdbx_description
1 polymer ?
#
loop_
_entity_poly.entity_id
_entity_poly.type
_entity_poly.pdbx_seq_one_letter_code
_entity_poly.pdbx_strand_id
1 'polypeptide(L)'
;MSSKTCHPRRQFIFIKTHKTGSCTAVNIFQRYALLHHLSVLIPTGGNLLAWPFPPAEQDYVHTPEEQYDVLLNHVVYNKPWLRSKFPANTAYISIIREPSSQLRSAFNYYSLPRLLKIQSQNPVQTFLQDPWKYKHLSEAYFDFCNVTWDGTRNFMSFDLGYPTEGAEDKERAHRYISELEADFRLFLLLEHLDESLVLLRRLMCWEVRDVLYDIVSKNNRSYPYKSYIPTAQELTNLRRWKAVDYLLYDTFNASLWRKITAQGPDFYEELRYFREVKKRVGTFCRTCKQRRRCDPPSLTIEASKWSRQFAVDSKYCSRIQSQELLLGKYIRERASKEDRKEWTIMRVADNVLRIVQGLPTVKYKAQAE
;
A
#
# COMPACT_ATOMS: atom_id res chain seq x y z
N MET A 1 25.53 24.36 17.15
CA MET A 1 25.21 23.09 16.45
C MET A 1 24.67 23.46 15.08
N SER A 2 25.37 23.07 14.01
CA SER A 2 24.95 23.39 12.63
C SER A 2 23.57 22.79 12.36
N SER A 3 22.59 23.67 12.15
CA SER A 3 21.27 23.32 11.60
C SER A 3 21.51 22.64 10.25
N LYS A 4 21.51 21.31 10.21
CA LYS A 4 21.54 20.57 8.95
C LYS A 4 20.27 20.96 8.18
N THR A 5 20.44 21.74 7.13
CA THR A 5 19.37 22.07 6.17
C THR A 5 18.85 20.76 5.55
N CYS A 6 17.63 20.38 5.93
CA CYS A 6 16.91 19.21 5.42
C CYS A 6 16.14 19.65 4.17
N HIS A 7 16.40 19.04 3.00
CA HIS A 7 15.69 19.34 1.76
C HIS A 7 14.59 18.30 1.50
N PRO A 8 13.34 18.71 1.21
CA PRO A 8 12.25 17.78 0.89
C PRO A 8 12.63 16.81 -0.22
N ARG A 9 12.58 15.51 0.08
CA ARG A 9 12.83 14.46 -0.91
C ARG A 9 11.67 14.39 -1.89
N ARG A 10 11.99 14.51 -3.18
CA ARG A 10 11.01 14.48 -4.27
C ARG A 10 10.89 13.10 -4.90
N GLN A 11 12.02 12.39 -5.05
CA GLN A 11 12.04 11.07 -5.67
C GLN A 11 11.78 9.96 -4.65
N PHE A 12 10.71 9.19 -4.87
CA PHE A 12 10.38 8.05 -4.03
C PHE A 12 9.47 7.04 -4.74
N ILE A 13 9.63 5.77 -4.38
CA ILE A 13 8.80 4.67 -4.86
C ILE A 13 7.96 4.15 -3.70
N PHE A 14 6.65 4.05 -3.89
CA PHE A 14 5.76 3.40 -2.94
C PHE A 14 5.32 2.03 -3.47
N ILE A 15 5.94 0.98 -2.95
CA ILE A 15 5.52 -0.40 -3.25
C ILE A 15 4.30 -0.73 -2.40
N LYS A 16 3.15 -0.79 -3.06
CA LYS A 16 1.87 -1.12 -2.42
C LYS A 16 1.77 -2.62 -2.18
N THR A 17 1.64 -3.01 -0.92
CA THR A 17 1.15 -4.35 -0.59
C THR A 17 -0.38 -4.37 -0.53
N HIS A 18 -0.96 -5.55 -0.74
CA HIS A 18 -2.39 -5.77 -0.77
C HIS A 18 -2.96 -6.00 0.63
N LYS A 19 -4.11 -5.36 0.88
CA LYS A 19 -4.93 -5.50 2.10
C LYS A 19 -4.28 -4.92 3.38
N THR A 20 -3.37 -3.99 3.18
CA THR A 20 -2.58 -3.31 4.23
C THR A 20 -2.93 -1.84 4.42
N GLY A 21 -4.05 -1.38 3.87
CA GLY A 21 -4.44 0.03 3.94
C GLY A 21 -3.68 0.94 2.98
N SER A 22 -3.00 0.36 1.97
CA SER A 22 -2.24 1.10 0.94
C SER A 22 -3.07 2.13 0.15
N CYS A 23 -4.40 1.98 0.06
CA CYS A 23 -5.28 3.02 -0.51
C CYS A 23 -5.31 4.32 0.30
N THR A 24 -5.16 4.25 1.63
CA THR A 24 -5.06 5.44 2.49
C THR A 24 -3.70 6.09 2.33
N ALA A 25 -2.63 5.28 2.38
CA ALA A 25 -1.25 5.77 2.24
C ALA A 25 -1.00 6.39 0.87
N VAL A 26 -1.47 5.77 -0.22
CA VAL A 26 -1.23 6.28 -1.57
C VAL A 26 -1.89 7.64 -1.84
N ASN A 27 -3.02 7.97 -1.18
CA ASN A 27 -3.62 9.30 -1.29
C ASN A 27 -2.66 10.40 -0.83
N ILE A 28 -1.89 10.13 0.24
CA ILE A 28 -0.87 11.05 0.77
C ILE A 28 0.18 11.30 -0.32
N PHE A 29 0.69 10.23 -0.93
CA PHE A 29 1.73 10.32 -1.95
C PHE A 29 1.26 10.92 -3.27
N GLN A 30 0.04 10.60 -3.72
CA GLN A 30 -0.58 11.22 -4.90
C GLN A 30 -0.74 12.74 -4.69
N ARG A 31 -1.14 13.16 -3.49
CA ARG A 31 -1.24 14.58 -3.15
C ARG A 31 0.11 15.26 -3.16
N TYR A 32 1.14 14.63 -2.60
CA TYR A 32 2.50 15.15 -2.65
C TYR A 32 3.00 15.32 -4.09
N ALA A 33 2.85 14.29 -4.92
CA ALA A 33 3.20 14.34 -6.35
C ALA A 33 2.49 15.47 -7.10
N LEU A 34 1.19 15.66 -6.84
CA LEU A 34 0.40 16.73 -7.44
C LEU A 34 0.78 18.13 -6.95
N LEU A 35 1.17 18.26 -5.69
CA LEU A 35 1.57 19.54 -5.08
C LEU A 35 2.95 19.98 -5.56
N HIS A 36 3.85 19.03 -5.80
CA HIS A 36 5.23 19.27 -6.20
C HIS A 36 5.47 19.04 -7.69
N HIS A 37 4.43 18.85 -8.50
CA HIS A 37 4.51 18.67 -9.95
C HIS A 37 5.50 17.55 -10.36
N LEU A 38 5.45 16.42 -9.66
CA LEU A 38 6.35 15.28 -9.88
C LEU A 38 5.91 14.44 -11.08
N SER A 39 6.88 13.91 -11.84
CA SER A 39 6.60 12.93 -12.89
C SER A 39 6.28 11.56 -12.27
N VAL A 40 5.12 11.02 -12.59
CA VAL A 40 4.64 9.75 -12.02
C VAL A 40 4.72 8.66 -13.08
N LEU A 41 5.42 7.56 -12.78
CA LEU A 41 5.34 6.35 -13.60
C LEU A 41 3.95 5.74 -13.38
N ILE A 42 3.11 5.81 -14.41
CA ILE A 42 1.68 5.53 -14.31
C ILE A 42 1.23 4.58 -15.43
N PRO A 43 0.30 3.65 -15.17
CA PRO A 43 -0.19 2.77 -16.22
C PRO A 43 -0.93 3.52 -17.33
N THR A 44 -0.91 2.95 -18.54
CA THR A 44 -1.64 3.47 -19.70
C THR A 44 -3.15 3.29 -19.61
N GLY A 45 -3.60 2.29 -18.84
CA GLY A 45 -5.00 2.02 -18.56
C GLY A 45 -5.23 1.55 -17.12
N GLY A 46 -6.33 2.00 -16.50
CA GLY A 46 -6.72 1.53 -15.17
C GLY A 46 -5.84 2.08 -14.03
N ASN A 47 -5.47 1.23 -13.06
CA ASN A 47 -4.71 1.65 -11.86
C ASN A 47 -3.65 0.65 -11.40
N LEU A 48 -3.61 -0.56 -12.00
CA LEU A 48 -2.56 -1.53 -11.76
C LEU A 48 -1.46 -1.28 -12.80
N LEU A 49 -0.21 -1.20 -12.37
CA LEU A 49 0.92 -1.02 -13.27
C LEU A 49 1.36 -2.37 -13.85
N ALA A 50 1.71 -3.31 -12.98
CA ALA A 50 2.02 -4.68 -13.39
C ALA A 50 2.04 -5.61 -12.18
N TRP A 51 1.04 -6.47 -12.07
CA TRP A 51 0.99 -7.45 -11.00
C TRP A 51 0.24 -8.69 -11.53
N PRO A 52 0.78 -9.91 -11.34
CA PRO A 52 1.99 -10.25 -10.57
C PRO A 52 3.28 -10.34 -11.39
N PHE A 53 3.28 -9.76 -12.59
CA PHE A 53 4.38 -9.82 -13.56
C PHE A 53 5.14 -8.49 -13.63
N PRO A 54 6.36 -8.45 -14.19
CA PRO A 54 7.06 -7.20 -14.47
C PRO A 54 6.33 -6.38 -15.55
N PRO A 55 6.37 -5.03 -15.51
CA PRO A 55 5.74 -4.20 -16.53
C PRO A 55 6.32 -4.44 -17.92
N ALA A 56 5.45 -4.55 -18.92
CA ALA A 56 5.81 -4.48 -20.34
C ALA A 56 5.71 -3.03 -20.83
N GLU A 57 6.35 -2.72 -21.98
CA GLU A 57 6.41 -1.36 -22.52
C GLU A 57 5.01 -0.74 -22.72
N GLN A 58 4.03 -1.50 -23.23
CA GLN A 58 2.68 -0.98 -23.43
C GLN A 58 1.91 -0.66 -22.13
N ASP A 59 2.38 -1.17 -20.97
CA ASP A 59 1.64 -1.10 -19.70
C ASP A 59 1.72 0.29 -19.06
N TYR A 60 2.68 1.15 -19.43
CA TYR A 60 2.90 2.45 -18.80
C TYR A 60 3.16 3.61 -19.76
N VAL A 61 2.95 4.83 -19.27
CA VAL A 61 3.17 6.06 -20.05
C VAL A 61 4.66 6.39 -20.03
N HIS A 62 5.27 6.42 -21.21
CA HIS A 62 6.68 6.72 -21.41
C HIS A 62 6.99 8.22 -21.27
N THR A 63 8.17 8.53 -20.75
CA THR A 63 8.77 9.88 -20.83
C THR A 63 9.95 9.83 -21.80
N PRO A 64 10.31 10.94 -22.46
CA PRO A 64 11.43 10.93 -23.41
C PRO A 64 12.75 10.40 -22.80
N GLU A 65 12.98 10.68 -21.51
CA GLU A 65 14.18 10.27 -20.79
C GLU A 65 14.07 8.90 -20.09
N GLU A 66 12.88 8.27 -20.09
CA GLU A 66 12.60 7.04 -19.33
C GLU A 66 12.98 7.14 -17.84
N GLN A 67 12.84 8.34 -17.28
CA GLN A 67 13.09 8.64 -15.87
C GLN A 67 11.84 9.27 -15.23
N TYR A 68 11.57 8.88 -13.99
CA TYR A 68 10.39 9.28 -13.24
C TYR A 68 10.77 9.71 -11.82
N ASP A 69 9.98 10.61 -11.24
CA ASP A 69 10.16 11.00 -9.84
C ASP A 69 9.54 9.98 -8.88
N VAL A 70 8.34 9.49 -9.20
CA VAL A 70 7.58 8.64 -8.27
C VAL A 70 6.84 7.48 -8.93
N LEU A 71 6.71 6.38 -8.19
CA LEU A 71 5.85 5.25 -8.52
C LEU A 71 4.85 5.00 -7.39
N LEU A 72 3.55 4.98 -7.72
CA LEU A 72 2.46 4.92 -6.75
C LEU A 72 1.44 3.80 -7.03
N ASN A 73 1.55 3.12 -8.17
CA ASN A 73 0.61 2.10 -8.61
C ASN A 73 1.04 0.71 -8.12
N HIS A 74 0.12 -0.26 -8.16
CA HIS A 74 0.47 -1.64 -7.80
C HIS A 74 1.43 -2.22 -8.82
N VAL A 75 2.61 -2.61 -8.33
CA VAL A 75 3.63 -3.37 -9.05
C VAL A 75 4.22 -4.40 -8.09
N VAL A 76 4.71 -5.54 -8.60
CA VAL A 76 5.60 -6.40 -7.81
C VAL A 76 6.97 -5.74 -7.69
N TYR A 77 7.53 -5.67 -6.48
CA TYR A 77 8.87 -5.09 -6.30
C TYR A 77 9.92 -5.82 -7.14
N ASN A 78 10.58 -5.07 -8.02
CA ASN A 78 11.67 -5.55 -8.85
C ASN A 78 12.75 -4.48 -8.87
N LYS A 79 13.76 -4.63 -7.99
CA LYS A 79 14.82 -3.63 -7.81
C LYS A 79 15.61 -3.34 -9.10
N PRO A 80 16.08 -4.34 -9.88
CA PRO A 80 16.78 -4.05 -11.13
C PRO A 80 15.94 -3.21 -12.10
N TRP A 81 14.67 -3.56 -12.30
CA TRP A 81 13.79 -2.81 -13.19
C TRP A 81 13.55 -1.39 -12.68
N LEU A 82 13.26 -1.22 -11.38
CA LEU A 82 13.06 0.09 -10.77
C LEU A 82 14.32 0.98 -10.87
N ARG A 83 15.52 0.42 -10.70
CA ARG A 83 16.77 1.19 -10.87
C ARG A 83 17.00 1.67 -12.30
N SER A 84 16.39 1.04 -13.30
CA SER A 84 16.47 1.52 -14.69
C SER A 84 15.58 2.74 -14.95
N LYS A 85 14.53 2.95 -14.15
CA LYS A 85 13.49 3.98 -14.36
C LYS A 85 13.57 5.15 -13.37
N PHE A 86 14.37 5.03 -12.32
CA PHE A 86 14.42 5.99 -11.22
C PHE A 86 15.87 6.32 -10.82
N PRO A 87 16.15 7.55 -10.38
CA PRO A 87 17.48 7.93 -9.89
C PRO A 87 17.98 7.05 -8.74
N ALA A 88 19.30 6.86 -8.66
CA ALA A 88 19.92 5.97 -7.67
C ALA A 88 19.63 6.33 -6.20
N ASN A 89 19.33 7.60 -5.90
CA ASN A 89 19.04 8.10 -4.54
C ASN A 89 17.55 8.09 -4.17
N THR A 90 16.70 7.46 -4.99
CA THR A 90 15.25 7.33 -4.80
C THR A 90 14.93 6.58 -3.50
N ALA A 91 14.04 7.13 -2.68
CA ALA A 91 13.63 6.50 -1.43
C ALA A 91 12.56 5.42 -1.68
N TYR A 92 12.79 4.20 -1.20
CA TYR A 92 11.80 3.12 -1.27
C TYR A 92 10.95 3.09 0.00
N ILE A 93 9.63 3.11 -0.18
CA ILE A 93 8.64 3.09 0.89
C ILE A 93 7.68 1.94 0.61
N SER A 94 7.25 1.23 1.65
CA SER A 94 6.15 0.29 1.55
C SER A 94 5.24 0.42 2.78
N ILE A 95 4.17 -0.34 2.80
CA ILE A 95 3.26 -0.48 3.94
C ILE A 95 2.99 -1.95 4.15
N ILE A 96 2.95 -2.42 5.39
CA ILE A 96 2.54 -3.78 5.74
C ILE A 96 1.52 -3.74 6.89
N ARG A 97 0.97 -4.90 7.23
CA ARG A 97 -0.10 -5.06 8.21
C ARG A 97 0.12 -6.33 9.00
N GLU A 98 -0.40 -6.39 10.22
CA GLU A 98 -0.39 -7.61 11.03
C GLU A 98 -0.98 -8.80 10.21
N PRO A 99 -0.23 -9.92 10.04
CA PRO A 99 -0.58 -10.96 9.07
C PRO A 99 -1.95 -11.62 9.28
N SER A 100 -2.43 -11.78 10.52
CA SER A 100 -3.76 -12.33 10.82
C SER A 100 -4.87 -11.40 10.34
N SER A 101 -4.71 -10.11 10.60
CA SER A 101 -5.62 -9.06 10.15
C SER A 101 -5.60 -8.86 8.63
N GLN A 102 -4.43 -9.01 8.01
CA GLN A 102 -4.26 -9.00 6.55
C GLN A 102 -4.98 -10.20 5.91
N LEU A 103 -4.80 -11.40 6.47
CA LEU A 103 -5.45 -12.64 6.02
C LEU A 103 -6.97 -12.50 6.00
N ARG A 104 -7.59 -12.06 7.11
CA ARG A 104 -9.06 -11.87 7.18
C ARG A 104 -9.56 -10.95 6.07
N SER A 105 -8.82 -9.88 5.79
CA SER A 105 -9.17 -8.95 4.71
C SER A 105 -8.94 -9.52 3.32
N ALA A 106 -7.95 -10.40 3.13
CA ALA A 106 -7.70 -11.10 1.87
C ALA A 106 -8.78 -12.15 1.60
N PHE A 107 -9.15 -12.95 2.60
CA PHE A 107 -10.24 -13.93 2.55
C PHE A 107 -11.52 -13.33 1.99
N ASN A 108 -11.93 -12.18 2.54
CA ASN A 108 -13.13 -11.50 2.08
C ASN A 108 -12.99 -10.89 0.68
N TYR A 109 -11.84 -10.29 0.35
CA TYR A 109 -11.71 -9.52 -0.88
C TYR A 109 -11.49 -10.37 -2.13
N TYR A 110 -10.70 -11.45 -2.02
CA TYR A 110 -10.34 -12.30 -3.16
C TYR A 110 -11.21 -13.54 -3.30
N SER A 111 -12.34 -13.62 -2.60
CA SER A 111 -13.23 -14.79 -2.60
C SER A 111 -12.50 -16.09 -2.25
N LEU A 112 -11.50 -16.03 -1.36
CA LEU A 112 -10.71 -17.21 -0.99
C LEU A 112 -11.58 -18.35 -0.43
N PRO A 113 -12.66 -18.13 0.33
CA PRO A 113 -13.53 -19.23 0.73
C PRO A 113 -14.06 -20.06 -0.44
N ARG A 114 -14.36 -19.43 -1.58
CA ARG A 114 -14.80 -20.12 -2.80
C ARG A 114 -13.64 -20.89 -3.45
N LEU A 115 -12.47 -20.27 -3.53
CA LEU A 115 -11.25 -20.90 -4.05
C LEU A 115 -10.87 -22.14 -3.25
N LEU A 116 -10.88 -22.02 -1.92
CA LEU A 116 -10.53 -23.08 -0.96
C LEU A 116 -11.65 -24.10 -0.75
N LYS A 117 -12.82 -23.92 -1.40
CA LYS A 117 -14.02 -24.75 -1.24
C LYS A 117 -14.48 -24.90 0.22
N ILE A 118 -14.34 -23.85 1.01
CA ILE A 118 -14.74 -23.83 2.43
C ILE A 118 -16.21 -23.39 2.54
N GLN A 119 -17.06 -24.30 3.02
CA GLN A 119 -18.46 -24.03 3.34
C GLN A 119 -18.62 -23.96 4.87
N SER A 120 -18.59 -22.74 5.42
CA SER A 120 -18.66 -22.48 6.86
C SER A 120 -19.15 -21.06 7.11
N GLN A 121 -19.81 -20.83 8.26
CA GLN A 121 -20.17 -19.48 8.72
C GLN A 121 -18.94 -18.60 8.95
N ASN A 122 -17.83 -19.21 9.38
CA ASN A 122 -16.55 -18.55 9.54
C ASN A 122 -15.46 -19.33 8.78
N PRO A 123 -15.26 -19.04 7.49
CA PRO A 123 -14.27 -19.75 6.68
C PRO A 123 -12.83 -19.47 7.12
N VAL A 124 -12.57 -18.33 7.79
CA VAL A 124 -11.25 -18.05 8.37
C VAL A 124 -10.97 -19.01 9.52
N GLN A 125 -11.92 -19.16 10.46
CA GLN A 125 -11.78 -20.12 11.56
C GLN A 125 -11.53 -21.53 11.03
N THR A 126 -12.35 -22.00 10.08
CA THR A 126 -12.19 -23.33 9.47
C THR A 126 -10.82 -23.51 8.82
N PHE A 127 -10.33 -22.50 8.11
CA PHE A 127 -8.98 -22.53 7.54
C PHE A 127 -7.88 -22.60 8.60
N LEU A 128 -8.00 -21.84 9.69
CA LEU A 128 -6.96 -21.75 10.73
C LEU A 128 -6.82 -23.02 11.59
N GLN A 129 -7.83 -23.89 11.61
CA GLN A 129 -7.75 -25.19 12.27
C GLN A 129 -6.66 -26.08 11.65
N ASP A 130 -6.56 -26.10 10.32
CA ASP A 130 -5.53 -26.82 9.58
C ASP A 130 -5.30 -26.18 8.19
N PRO A 131 -4.45 -25.14 8.10
CA PRO A 131 -4.15 -24.47 6.84
C PRO A 131 -3.56 -25.39 5.76
N TRP A 132 -2.80 -26.40 6.15
CA TRP A 132 -2.08 -27.29 5.23
C TRP A 132 -3.02 -28.15 4.39
N LYS A 133 -4.20 -28.49 4.92
CA LYS A 133 -5.28 -29.17 4.16
C LYS A 133 -5.65 -28.44 2.86
N TYR A 134 -5.43 -27.13 2.81
CA TYR A 134 -5.84 -26.28 1.69
C TYR A 134 -4.71 -25.89 0.75
N LYS A 135 -3.46 -26.36 0.97
CA LYS A 135 -2.26 -25.91 0.22
C LYS A 135 -2.45 -25.95 -1.30
N HIS A 136 -2.91 -27.08 -1.84
CA HIS A 136 -3.10 -27.23 -3.29
C HIS A 136 -4.30 -26.43 -3.84
N LEU A 137 -5.21 -25.97 -2.97
CA LEU A 137 -6.35 -25.15 -3.36
C LEU A 137 -6.05 -23.65 -3.22
N SER A 138 -5.14 -23.26 -2.33
CA SER A 138 -4.78 -21.85 -2.09
C SER A 138 -3.85 -21.28 -3.15
N GLU A 139 -3.07 -22.14 -3.81
CA GLU A 139 -2.20 -21.81 -4.93
C GLU A 139 -3.05 -21.52 -6.19
N ALA A 140 -3.15 -20.23 -6.53
CA ALA A 140 -3.80 -19.76 -7.75
C ALA A 140 -2.73 -19.52 -8.82
N TYR A 141 -2.74 -20.37 -9.85
CA TYR A 141 -1.84 -20.28 -10.99
C TYR A 141 -2.38 -19.30 -12.04
N PHE A 142 -1.53 -18.37 -12.49
CA PHE A 142 -1.85 -17.41 -13.53
C PHE A 142 -1.16 -17.78 -14.85
N ASP A 143 -1.85 -18.57 -15.67
CA ASP A 143 -1.39 -19.12 -16.96
C ASP A 143 -0.72 -18.10 -17.87
N PHE A 144 -1.31 -16.89 -17.97
CA PHE A 144 -0.84 -15.86 -18.91
C PHE A 144 0.57 -15.32 -18.59
N CYS A 145 1.10 -15.61 -17.40
CA CYS A 145 2.44 -15.17 -16.98
C CYS A 145 3.26 -16.27 -16.28
N ASN A 146 2.75 -17.49 -16.16
CA ASN A 146 3.40 -18.61 -15.48
C ASN A 146 3.86 -18.26 -14.04
N VAL A 147 2.93 -17.69 -13.25
CA VAL A 147 3.18 -17.28 -11.87
C VAL A 147 2.13 -17.89 -10.95
N THR A 148 2.59 -18.48 -9.84
CA THR A 148 1.71 -18.94 -8.77
C THR A 148 1.60 -17.88 -7.68
N TRP A 149 0.36 -17.56 -7.30
CA TRP A 149 0.08 -16.67 -6.18
C TRP A 149 -0.74 -17.41 -5.11
N ASP A 150 -0.36 -17.27 -3.85
CA ASP A 150 -1.16 -17.77 -2.73
C ASP A 150 -1.55 -16.61 -1.79
N GLY A 151 -2.83 -16.21 -1.87
CA GLY A 151 -3.41 -15.15 -1.06
C GLY A 151 -3.53 -15.46 0.43
N THR A 152 -3.33 -16.71 0.83
CA THR A 152 -3.36 -17.16 2.23
C THR A 152 -1.97 -17.20 2.85
N ARG A 153 -0.90 -17.26 2.04
CA ARG A 153 0.45 -17.67 2.48
C ARG A 153 1.44 -16.51 2.65
N ASN A 154 2.12 -16.07 1.60
CA ASN A 154 3.16 -15.03 1.66
C ASN A 154 2.78 -13.75 0.89
N PHE A 155 1.50 -13.39 0.87
CA PHE A 155 0.98 -12.35 -0.02
C PHE A 155 1.67 -10.98 0.13
N MET A 156 1.96 -10.51 1.35
CA MET A 156 2.67 -9.22 1.50
C MET A 156 4.11 -9.31 0.97
N SER A 157 4.78 -10.43 1.25
CA SER A 157 6.14 -10.68 0.77
C SER A 157 6.18 -10.90 -0.75
N PHE A 158 5.11 -11.45 -1.33
CA PHE A 158 4.93 -11.61 -2.77
C PHE A 158 4.81 -10.26 -3.49
N ASP A 159 4.04 -9.32 -2.93
CA ASP A 159 4.01 -7.94 -3.44
C ASP A 159 5.40 -7.29 -3.42
N LEU A 160 6.22 -7.69 -2.44
CA LEU A 160 7.61 -7.26 -2.27
C LEU A 160 8.62 -8.11 -3.03
N GLY A 161 8.19 -8.97 -3.97
CA GLY A 161 9.07 -9.70 -4.89
C GLY A 161 9.53 -11.09 -4.40
N TYR A 162 9.05 -11.56 -3.24
CA TYR A 162 9.36 -12.91 -2.76
C TYR A 162 8.40 -13.96 -3.34
N PRO A 163 8.88 -14.96 -4.10
CA PRO A 163 8.01 -15.89 -4.82
C PRO A 163 7.24 -16.86 -3.89
N THR A 164 6.06 -17.30 -4.33
CA THR A 164 5.20 -18.24 -3.58
C THR A 164 5.89 -19.59 -3.35
N GLU A 165 6.65 -20.06 -4.34
CA GLU A 165 7.40 -21.31 -4.33
C GLU A 165 8.47 -21.33 -3.22
N GLY A 166 8.96 -20.15 -2.82
CA GLY A 166 9.94 -19.99 -1.75
C GLY A 166 9.32 -19.91 -0.34
N ALA A 167 8.00 -20.02 -0.17
CA ALA A 167 7.33 -19.72 1.09
C ALA A 167 7.68 -20.67 2.26
N GLU A 168 8.30 -21.83 1.99
CA GLU A 168 8.81 -22.77 3.00
C GLU A 168 10.31 -22.60 3.29
N ASP A 169 11.03 -21.89 2.44
CA ASP A 169 12.47 -21.67 2.56
C ASP A 169 12.78 -20.51 3.51
N LYS A 170 13.00 -20.86 4.78
CA LYS A 170 13.26 -19.89 5.85
C LYS A 170 14.55 -19.13 5.66
N GLU A 171 15.62 -19.80 5.23
CA GLU A 171 16.93 -19.14 5.09
C GLU A 171 16.92 -18.13 3.95
N ARG A 172 16.31 -18.49 2.82
CA ARG A 172 16.10 -17.56 1.71
C ARG A 172 15.22 -16.40 2.14
N ALA A 173 14.15 -16.64 2.89
CA ALA A 173 13.29 -15.58 3.42
C ALA A 173 14.07 -14.61 4.33
N HIS A 174 14.92 -15.11 5.24
CA HIS A 174 15.77 -14.28 6.09
C HIS A 174 16.75 -13.41 5.29
N ARG A 175 17.43 -14.00 4.29
CA ARG A 175 18.33 -13.24 3.40
C ARG A 175 17.58 -12.14 2.66
N TYR A 176 16.45 -12.48 2.04
CA TYR A 176 15.68 -11.53 1.26
C TYR A 176 15.09 -10.39 2.10
N ILE A 177 14.57 -10.69 3.30
CA ILE A 177 14.05 -9.65 4.20
C ILE A 177 15.17 -8.73 4.70
N SER A 178 16.39 -9.24 4.86
CA SER A 178 17.56 -8.41 5.17
C SER A 178 17.92 -7.47 4.01
N GLU A 179 17.80 -7.93 2.76
CA GLU A 179 17.96 -7.09 1.56
C GLU A 179 16.89 -5.99 1.51
N LEU A 180 15.63 -6.33 1.81
CA LEU A 180 14.55 -5.35 1.91
C LEU A 180 14.83 -4.30 3.00
N GLU A 181 15.41 -4.67 4.14
CA GLU A 181 15.75 -3.72 5.20
C GLU A 181 16.87 -2.75 4.77
N ALA A 182 17.82 -3.21 3.94
CA ALA A 182 18.84 -2.37 3.35
C ALA A 182 18.28 -1.41 2.29
N ASP A 183 17.30 -1.88 1.50
CA ASP A 183 16.78 -1.15 0.34
C ASP A 183 15.70 -0.12 0.70
N PHE A 184 14.83 -0.46 1.65
CA PHE A 184 13.69 0.37 2.00
C PHE A 184 14.04 1.42 3.05
N ARG A 185 13.73 2.67 2.73
CA ARG A 185 13.84 3.78 3.65
C ARG A 185 12.95 3.57 4.87
N LEU A 186 11.70 3.16 4.62
CA LEU A 186 10.69 2.93 5.65
C LEU A 186 9.59 1.97 5.17
N PHE A 187 9.25 1.02 6.03
CA PHE A 187 7.98 0.30 5.99
C PHE A 187 7.00 0.97 6.95
N LEU A 188 5.86 1.42 6.44
CA LEU A 188 4.75 1.87 7.26
C LEU A 188 4.04 0.63 7.85
N LEU A 189 3.58 0.71 9.09
CA LEU A 189 2.70 -0.29 9.68
C LEU A 189 1.29 0.26 9.77
N LEU A 190 0.29 -0.47 9.27
CA LEU A 190 -1.10 -0.01 9.33
C LEU A 190 -1.57 0.20 10.78
N GLU A 191 -1.15 -0.67 11.69
CA GLU A 191 -1.45 -0.62 13.13
C GLU A 191 -0.81 0.59 13.83
N HIS A 192 0.27 1.13 13.25
CA HIS A 192 1.04 2.27 13.76
C HIS A 192 1.17 3.35 12.69
N LEU A 193 0.09 3.62 11.95
CA LEU A 193 0.14 4.48 10.77
C LEU A 193 0.50 5.93 11.14
N ASP A 194 0.01 6.44 12.27
CA ASP A 194 0.35 7.79 12.72
C ASP A 194 1.85 7.92 13.04
N GLU A 195 2.38 6.97 13.81
CA GLU A 195 3.81 6.88 14.12
C GLU A 195 4.65 6.76 12.85
N SER A 196 4.23 5.88 11.94
CA SER A 196 4.90 5.65 10.66
C SER A 196 4.95 6.92 9.80
N LEU A 197 3.87 7.71 9.76
CA LEU A 197 3.79 8.93 8.95
C LEU A 197 4.57 10.09 9.56
N VAL A 198 4.62 10.21 10.88
CA VAL A 198 5.47 11.19 11.57
C VAL A 198 6.94 10.87 11.33
N LEU A 199 7.32 9.59 11.42
CA LEU A 199 8.68 9.16 11.08
C LEU A 199 8.98 9.44 9.60
N LEU A 200 8.07 9.07 8.69
CA LEU A 200 8.23 9.33 7.26
C LEU A 200 8.49 10.81 6.98
N ARG A 201 7.71 11.70 7.61
CA ARG A 201 7.86 13.15 7.48
C ARG A 201 9.29 13.59 7.81
N ARG A 202 9.82 13.16 8.97
CA ARG A 202 11.22 13.46 9.38
C ARG A 202 12.22 12.89 8.39
N LEU A 203 12.05 11.63 7.98
CA LEU A 203 12.97 10.91 7.10
C LEU A 203 13.02 11.46 5.66
N MET A 204 11.94 12.11 5.22
CA MET A 204 11.78 12.69 3.88
C MET A 204 11.90 14.22 3.85
N CYS A 205 12.12 14.86 5.01
CA CYS A 205 12.09 16.32 5.16
C CYS A 205 10.77 16.95 4.64
N TRP A 206 9.63 16.28 4.84
CA TRP A 206 8.32 16.79 4.39
C TRP A 206 7.67 17.70 5.45
N GLU A 207 6.68 18.48 5.03
CA GLU A 207 5.87 19.29 5.95
C GLU A 207 4.75 18.44 6.57
N VAL A 208 4.21 18.86 7.71
CA VAL A 208 3.11 18.12 8.37
C VAL A 208 1.91 18.00 7.44
N ARG A 209 1.57 19.06 6.70
CA ARG A 209 0.46 19.04 5.72
C ARG A 209 0.61 17.97 4.63
N ASP A 210 1.84 17.58 4.33
CA ASP A 210 2.14 16.64 3.24
C ASP A 210 1.79 15.20 3.64
N VAL A 211 1.83 14.88 4.95
CA VAL A 211 1.57 13.54 5.49
C VAL A 211 0.20 13.37 6.15
N LEU A 212 -0.61 14.43 6.20
CA LEU A 212 -1.99 14.35 6.72
C LEU A 212 -2.87 13.49 5.82
N TYR A 213 -3.70 12.65 6.43
CA TYR A 213 -4.67 11.79 5.74
C TYR A 213 -6.08 11.92 6.34
N ASP A 214 -7.07 11.45 5.58
CA ASP A 214 -8.47 11.55 5.97
C ASP A 214 -8.78 10.71 7.22
N ILE A 215 -9.49 11.30 8.18
CA ILE A 215 -9.94 10.59 9.39
C ILE A 215 -11.06 9.60 9.09
N VAL A 216 -11.71 9.68 7.93
CA VAL A 216 -12.73 8.72 7.49
C VAL A 216 -12.09 7.63 6.64
N SER A 217 -12.18 6.39 7.12
CA SER A 217 -11.69 5.22 6.38
C SER A 217 -12.62 4.89 5.19
N LYS A 218 -12.14 5.06 3.96
CA LYS A 218 -12.94 4.88 2.72
C LYS A 218 -13.14 3.43 2.30
N ASN A 219 -12.22 2.54 2.64
CA ASN A 219 -12.22 1.13 2.22
C ASN A 219 -12.44 0.14 3.37
N ASN A 220 -13.14 0.57 4.42
CA ASN A 220 -13.40 -0.24 5.61
C ASN A 220 -14.73 -1.01 5.51
N ARG A 221 -14.77 -2.06 4.66
CA ARG A 221 -15.99 -2.87 4.47
C ARG A 221 -16.29 -3.75 5.68
N SER A 222 -17.58 -3.98 5.99
CA SER A 222 -18.02 -4.96 6.97
C SER A 222 -18.16 -6.34 6.30
N TYR A 223 -17.84 -7.41 7.01
CA TYR A 223 -18.01 -8.81 6.59
C TYR A 223 -18.04 -9.73 7.82
N PRO A 224 -18.69 -10.91 7.75
CA PRO A 224 -19.11 -11.68 8.94
C PRO A 224 -17.99 -12.01 9.94
N TYR A 225 -16.80 -12.35 9.43
CA TYR A 225 -15.65 -12.77 10.23
C TYR A 225 -14.59 -11.68 10.40
N LYS A 226 -14.92 -10.42 10.17
CA LYS A 226 -13.97 -9.30 10.26
C LYS A 226 -13.37 -9.14 11.66
N SER A 227 -14.22 -9.24 12.67
CA SER A 227 -13.88 -9.07 14.09
C SER A 227 -13.56 -10.40 14.78
N TYR A 228 -13.44 -11.48 14.02
CA TYR A 228 -13.09 -12.78 14.58
C TYR A 228 -11.69 -12.74 15.22
N ILE A 229 -11.62 -13.25 16.45
CA ILE A 229 -10.40 -13.35 17.26
C ILE A 229 -9.97 -14.82 17.26
N PRO A 230 -8.86 -15.18 16.58
CA PRO A 230 -8.37 -16.54 16.60
C PRO A 230 -7.83 -16.96 17.97
N THR A 231 -7.96 -18.25 18.29
CA THR A 231 -7.36 -18.90 19.46
C THR A 231 -5.84 -18.96 19.35
N ALA A 232 -5.16 -19.24 20.48
CA ALA A 232 -3.70 -19.39 20.50
C ALA A 232 -3.20 -20.50 19.55
N GLN A 233 -3.96 -21.60 19.43
CA GLN A 233 -3.63 -22.68 18.50
C GLN A 233 -3.77 -22.25 17.04
N GLU A 234 -4.86 -21.57 16.69
CA GLU A 234 -5.09 -21.03 15.35
C GLU A 234 -4.02 -20.00 14.95
N LEU A 235 -3.58 -19.14 15.88
CA LEU A 235 -2.47 -18.22 15.66
C LEU A 235 -1.13 -18.95 15.48
N THR A 236 -0.91 -20.04 16.21
CA THR A 236 0.29 -20.87 16.05
C THR A 236 0.34 -21.53 14.67
N ASN A 237 -0.79 -22.11 14.24
CA ASN A 237 -0.94 -22.66 12.90
C ASN A 237 -0.70 -21.58 11.84
N LEU A 238 -1.30 -20.39 12.03
CA LEU A 238 -1.16 -19.29 11.10
C LEU A 238 0.28 -18.78 10.99
N ARG A 239 0.99 -18.65 12.12
CA ARG A 239 2.41 -18.24 12.13
C ARG A 239 3.29 -19.21 11.37
N ARG A 240 3.01 -20.51 11.43
CA ARG A 240 3.74 -21.53 10.65
C ARG A 240 3.36 -21.49 9.16
N TRP A 241 2.08 -21.32 8.84
CA TRP A 241 1.60 -21.26 7.46
C TRP A 241 2.11 -20.00 6.72
N LYS A 242 2.01 -18.83 7.36
CA LYS A 242 2.44 -17.52 6.84
C LYS A 242 3.83 -17.12 7.34
N ALA A 243 4.75 -18.07 7.50
CA ALA A 243 6.03 -17.85 8.17
C ALA A 243 6.82 -16.64 7.60
N VAL A 244 6.86 -16.49 6.27
CA VAL A 244 7.56 -15.38 5.61
C VAL A 244 6.91 -14.02 5.90
N ASP A 245 5.57 -13.92 5.83
CA ASP A 245 4.86 -12.66 6.13
C ASP A 245 4.96 -12.28 7.62
N TYR A 246 5.03 -13.26 8.53
CA TYR A 246 5.31 -12.98 9.94
C TYR A 246 6.75 -12.52 10.18
N LEU A 247 7.73 -13.17 9.53
CA LEU A 247 9.12 -12.73 9.59
C LEU A 247 9.26 -11.29 9.06
N LEU A 248 8.58 -10.97 7.95
CA LEU A 248 8.51 -9.62 7.38
C LEU A 248 7.94 -8.62 8.39
N TYR A 249 6.77 -8.93 8.97
CA TYR A 249 6.10 -8.05 9.92
C TYR A 249 6.93 -7.83 11.19
N ASP A 250 7.42 -8.90 11.81
CA ASP A 250 8.19 -8.83 13.06
C ASP A 250 9.48 -8.02 12.86
N THR A 251 10.18 -8.21 11.73
CA THR A 251 11.39 -7.46 11.36
C THR A 251 11.11 -5.97 11.22
N PHE A 252 10.11 -5.60 10.40
CA PHE A 252 9.84 -4.19 10.11
C PHE A 252 9.11 -3.47 11.24
N ASN A 253 8.39 -4.18 12.10
CA ASN A 253 7.93 -3.63 13.38
C ASN A 253 9.09 -3.26 14.29
N ALA A 254 10.05 -4.17 14.50
CA ALA A 254 11.26 -3.85 15.26
C ALA A 254 12.05 -2.68 14.60
N SER A 255 12.17 -2.69 13.27
CA SER A 255 12.84 -1.62 12.52
C SER A 255 12.14 -0.26 12.70
N LEU A 256 10.80 -0.20 12.65
CA LEU A 256 10.04 1.02 12.90
C LEU A 256 10.35 1.60 14.27
N TRP A 257 10.24 0.78 15.32
CA TRP A 257 10.46 1.26 16.70
C TRP A 257 11.91 1.67 16.94
N ARG A 258 12.90 0.93 16.42
CA ARG A 258 14.31 1.36 16.45
C ARG A 258 14.50 2.74 15.81
N LYS A 259 13.91 2.97 14.62
CA LYS A 259 14.01 4.26 13.91
C LYS A 259 13.32 5.39 14.67
N ILE A 260 12.19 5.12 15.33
CA ILE A 260 11.47 6.08 16.19
C ILE A 260 12.31 6.44 17.41
N THR A 261 12.85 5.45 18.13
CA THR A 261 13.71 5.70 19.30
C THR A 261 14.91 6.56 18.92
N ALA A 262 15.50 6.34 17.75
CA ALA A 262 16.60 7.16 17.22
C ALA A 262 16.22 8.61 16.87
N GLN A 263 14.92 8.95 16.78
CA GLN A 263 14.48 10.33 16.54
C GLN A 263 14.53 11.21 17.79
N GLY A 264 14.67 10.62 18.98
CA GLY A 264 14.64 11.33 20.26
C GLY A 264 13.23 11.51 20.85
N PRO A 265 13.14 11.95 22.11
CA PRO A 265 11.88 11.99 22.86
C PRO A 265 10.84 12.98 22.32
N ASP A 266 11.31 14.02 21.62
CA ASP A 266 10.46 15.06 21.02
C ASP A 266 9.55 14.51 19.90
N PHE A 267 9.82 13.31 19.40
CA PHE A 267 8.99 12.58 18.45
C PHE A 267 7.56 12.38 18.98
N TYR A 268 7.40 12.07 20.26
CA TYR A 268 6.08 11.81 20.83
C TYR A 268 5.26 13.10 21.04
N GLU A 269 5.92 14.23 21.25
CA GLU A 269 5.28 15.55 21.23
C GLU A 269 4.80 15.90 19.82
N GLU A 270 5.64 15.65 18.81
CA GLU A 270 5.26 15.81 17.41
C GLU A 270 4.10 14.89 17.02
N LEU A 271 4.11 13.64 17.48
CA LEU A 271 3.03 12.69 17.24
C LEU A 271 1.70 13.17 17.82
N ARG A 272 1.73 13.75 19.03
CA ARG A 272 0.55 14.36 19.65
C ARG A 272 0.05 15.54 18.81
N TYR A 273 0.95 16.42 18.38
CA TYR A 273 0.63 17.55 17.50
C TYR A 273 0.03 17.08 16.16
N PHE A 274 0.65 16.09 15.52
CA PHE A 274 0.16 15.50 14.27
C PHE A 274 -1.26 14.97 14.40
N ARG A 275 -1.55 14.23 15.48
CA ARG A 275 -2.90 13.70 15.77
C ARG A 275 -3.93 14.81 15.97
N GLU A 276 -3.57 15.88 16.66
CA GLU A 276 -4.44 17.05 16.85
C GLU A 276 -4.74 17.73 15.51
N VAL A 277 -3.72 18.06 14.72
CA VAL A 277 -3.87 18.70 13.41
C VAL A 277 -4.69 17.80 12.48
N LYS A 278 -4.40 16.50 12.42
CA LYS A 278 -5.18 15.52 11.64
C LYS A 278 -6.66 15.55 12.02
N LYS A 279 -6.98 15.59 13.32
CA LYS A 279 -8.37 15.67 13.81
C LYS A 279 -9.03 16.99 13.44
N ARG A 280 -8.34 18.12 13.57
CA ARG A 280 -8.86 19.46 13.22
C ARG A 280 -9.15 19.56 11.72
N VAL A 281 -8.17 19.22 10.89
CA VAL A 281 -8.29 19.20 9.43
C VAL A 281 -9.38 18.23 8.98
N GLY A 282 -9.40 17.01 9.53
CA GLY A 282 -10.41 16.01 9.21
C GLY A 282 -11.83 16.47 9.56
N THR A 283 -12.02 17.11 10.72
CA THR A 283 -13.31 17.68 11.13
C THR A 283 -13.74 18.79 10.19
N PHE A 284 -12.86 19.75 9.91
CA PHE A 284 -13.15 20.86 9.00
C PHE A 284 -13.55 20.36 7.60
N CYS A 285 -12.75 19.46 7.01
CA CYS A 285 -13.06 18.91 5.69
C CYS A 285 -14.34 18.09 5.67
N ARG A 286 -14.67 17.38 6.76
CA ARG A 286 -15.95 16.67 6.88
C ARG A 286 -17.12 17.65 6.87
N THR A 287 -17.04 18.73 7.64
CA THR A 287 -18.06 19.78 7.67
C THR A 287 -18.21 20.44 6.31
N CYS A 288 -17.10 20.77 5.64
CA CYS A 288 -17.13 21.32 4.26
C CYS A 288 -17.90 20.41 3.30
N LYS A 289 -17.63 19.10 3.35
CA LYS A 289 -18.29 18.11 2.50
C LYS A 289 -19.78 17.98 2.81
N GLN A 290 -20.16 17.96 4.09
CA GLN A 290 -21.56 17.85 4.52
C GLN A 290 -22.38 19.07 4.10
N ARG A 291 -21.82 20.28 4.25
CA ARG A 291 -22.50 21.54 3.89
C ARG A 291 -22.37 21.90 2.41
N ARG A 292 -21.58 21.15 1.63
CA ARG A 292 -21.17 21.47 0.26
C ARG A 292 -20.53 22.87 0.11
N ARG A 293 -20.00 23.41 1.22
CA ARG A 293 -19.35 24.73 1.32
C ARG A 293 -18.43 24.72 2.54
N CYS A 294 -17.24 25.32 2.41
CA CYS A 294 -16.39 25.62 3.56
C CYS A 294 -16.77 27.00 4.12
N ASP A 295 -17.15 27.04 5.39
CA ASP A 295 -17.39 28.27 6.16
C ASP A 295 -16.83 28.10 7.59
N PRO A 296 -15.76 28.81 7.97
CA PRO A 296 -15.00 29.77 7.16
C PRO A 296 -14.38 29.14 5.89
N PRO A 297 -14.02 29.94 4.86
CA PRO A 297 -13.54 29.42 3.57
C PRO A 297 -12.25 28.59 3.69
N SER A 298 -11.46 28.84 4.74
CA SER A 298 -10.27 28.06 5.06
C SER A 298 -10.08 27.92 6.57
N LEU A 299 -9.48 26.80 6.97
CA LEU A 299 -8.94 26.58 8.31
C LEU A 299 -7.44 26.90 8.31
N THR A 300 -7.00 27.85 9.13
CA THR A 300 -5.57 28.10 9.35
C THR A 300 -5.02 27.18 10.43
N ILE A 301 -3.92 26.50 10.13
CA ILE A 301 -3.08 25.81 11.11
C ILE A 301 -1.89 26.73 11.38
N GLU A 302 -1.84 27.29 12.59
CA GLU A 302 -0.79 28.21 13.02
C GLU A 302 0.58 27.53 13.05
N ALA A 303 1.63 28.34 12.89
CA ALA A 303 3.01 27.87 13.01
C ALA A 303 3.26 27.28 14.41
N SER A 304 4.05 26.21 14.45
CA SER A 304 4.48 25.56 15.68
C SER A 304 5.93 25.10 15.55
N LYS A 305 6.46 24.46 16.60
CA LYS A 305 7.76 23.77 16.56
C LYS A 305 7.86 22.76 15.41
N TRP A 306 6.75 22.15 14.98
CA TRP A 306 6.73 21.01 14.06
C TRP A 306 6.24 21.32 12.64
N SER A 307 5.59 22.46 12.45
CA SER A 307 4.99 22.84 11.17
C SER A 307 5.04 24.33 10.98
N ARG A 308 5.34 24.75 9.75
CA ARG A 308 5.03 26.11 9.31
C ARG A 308 3.51 26.32 9.28
N GLN A 309 3.09 27.57 9.29
CA GLN A 309 1.69 27.92 9.11
C GLN A 309 1.21 27.47 7.72
N PHE A 310 0.00 26.91 7.64
CA PHE A 310 -0.65 26.61 6.37
C PHE A 310 -2.18 26.72 6.46
N ALA A 311 -2.81 27.05 5.34
CA ALA A 311 -4.25 27.07 5.20
C ALA A 311 -4.77 25.76 4.60
N VAL A 312 -5.92 25.32 5.08
CA VAL A 312 -6.70 24.19 4.56
C VAL A 312 -7.97 24.76 3.95
N ASP A 313 -8.05 24.72 2.63
CA ASP A 313 -9.19 25.22 1.85
C ASP A 313 -10.03 24.06 1.28
N SER A 314 -11.07 24.41 0.53
CA SER A 314 -11.93 23.43 -0.16
C SER A 314 -11.16 22.49 -1.09
N LYS A 315 -10.09 22.98 -1.75
CA LYS A 315 -9.27 22.19 -2.67
C LYS A 315 -8.40 21.17 -1.92
N TYR A 316 -7.84 21.55 -0.78
CA TYR A 316 -7.13 20.64 0.11
C TYR A 316 -8.09 19.56 0.63
N CYS A 317 -9.29 19.97 1.07
CA CYS A 317 -10.31 19.06 1.56
C CYS A 317 -10.81 18.08 0.50
N SER A 318 -11.02 18.53 -0.74
CA SER A 318 -11.43 17.64 -1.83
C SER A 318 -10.37 16.59 -2.14
N ARG A 319 -9.09 16.95 -2.10
CA ARG A 319 -7.97 16.03 -2.34
C ARG A 319 -7.76 15.02 -1.22
N ILE A 320 -7.76 15.44 0.05
CA ILE A 320 -7.62 14.51 1.19
C ILE A 320 -8.80 13.52 1.26
N GLN A 321 -10.01 13.97 0.90
CA GLN A 321 -11.22 13.15 0.86
C GLN A 321 -11.41 12.37 -0.45
N SER A 322 -10.56 12.59 -1.46
CA SER A 322 -10.65 11.88 -2.74
C SER A 322 -10.26 10.41 -2.63
N GLN A 323 -10.86 9.56 -3.46
CA GLN A 323 -10.46 8.15 -3.55
C GLN A 323 -9.16 8.03 -4.36
N GLU A 324 -8.36 7.00 -4.07
CA GLU A 324 -7.12 6.68 -4.81
C GLU A 324 -7.35 6.69 -6.33
N LEU A 325 -8.40 6.01 -6.80
CA LEU A 325 -8.67 5.85 -8.23
C LEU A 325 -8.96 7.17 -8.93
N LEU A 326 -9.60 8.12 -8.23
CA LEU A 326 -9.93 9.43 -8.78
C LEU A 326 -8.68 10.30 -8.92
N LEU A 327 -7.83 10.35 -7.89
CA LEU A 327 -6.54 11.06 -7.99
C LEU A 327 -5.59 10.39 -8.97
N GLY A 328 -5.58 9.06 -9.02
CA GLY A 328 -4.78 8.30 -10.00
C GLY A 328 -5.19 8.61 -11.43
N LYS A 329 -6.50 8.62 -11.72
CA LYS A 329 -7.03 9.03 -13.03
C LYS A 329 -6.62 10.47 -13.37
N TYR A 330 -6.76 11.40 -12.43
CA TYR A 330 -6.35 12.80 -12.63
C TYR A 330 -4.85 12.95 -12.91
N ILE A 331 -4.00 12.16 -12.25
CA ILE A 331 -2.55 12.14 -12.54
C ILE A 331 -2.30 11.58 -13.94
N ARG A 332 -2.99 10.49 -14.33
CA ARG A 332 -2.84 9.85 -15.65
C ARG A 332 -3.22 10.81 -16.78
N GLU A 333 -4.35 11.50 -16.65
CA GLU A 333 -4.85 12.48 -17.63
C GLU A 333 -3.87 13.66 -17.84
N ARG A 334 -2.98 13.93 -16.89
CA ARG A 334 -1.91 14.94 -17.04
C ARG A 334 -0.65 14.39 -17.70
N ALA A 335 -0.42 13.08 -17.60
CA ALA A 335 0.74 12.40 -18.19
C ALA A 335 0.46 11.96 -19.64
N SER A 336 -0.77 11.55 -19.95
CA SER A 336 -1.21 11.14 -21.28
C SER A 336 -2.65 11.60 -21.54
N LYS A 337 -2.92 12.08 -22.76
CA LYS A 337 -4.28 12.45 -23.20
C LYS A 337 -5.16 11.23 -23.52
N GLU A 338 -4.55 10.06 -23.72
CA GLU A 338 -5.24 8.83 -24.11
C GLU A 338 -5.23 7.82 -22.96
N ASP A 339 -6.43 7.44 -22.50
CA ASP A 339 -6.63 6.32 -21.56
C ASP A 339 -6.83 5.06 -22.38
N ARG A 340 -5.76 4.26 -22.54
CA ARG A 340 -5.75 3.06 -23.39
C ARG A 340 -6.41 1.89 -22.67
N LYS A 341 -7.74 1.88 -22.68
CA LYS A 341 -8.57 0.94 -21.91
C LYS A 341 -8.31 -0.52 -22.27
N GLU A 342 -7.91 -0.80 -23.50
CA GLU A 342 -7.56 -2.13 -24.00
C GLU A 342 -6.37 -2.75 -23.23
N TRP A 343 -5.47 -1.92 -22.71
CA TRP A 343 -4.32 -2.35 -21.89
C TRP A 343 -4.61 -2.32 -20.39
N THR A 344 -5.87 -2.18 -19.98
CA THR A 344 -6.24 -2.25 -18.56
C THR A 344 -5.96 -3.63 -18.01
N ILE A 345 -4.98 -3.73 -17.11
CA ILE A 345 -4.61 -4.98 -16.44
C ILE A 345 -5.78 -5.54 -15.62
N MET A 346 -5.97 -6.85 -15.73
CA MET A 346 -6.97 -7.62 -15.00
C MET A 346 -6.68 -7.58 -13.50
N ARG A 347 -7.71 -7.40 -12.66
CA ARG A 347 -7.50 -7.42 -11.21
C ARG A 347 -7.30 -8.85 -10.75
N VAL A 348 -6.44 -9.02 -9.75
CA VAL A 348 -6.20 -10.31 -9.07
C VAL A 348 -7.50 -10.98 -8.65
N ALA A 349 -8.42 -10.23 -8.02
CA ALA A 349 -9.70 -10.76 -7.58
C ALA A 349 -10.57 -11.29 -8.74
N ASP A 350 -10.47 -10.68 -9.93
CA ASP A 350 -11.21 -11.12 -11.10
C ASP A 350 -10.58 -12.40 -11.68
N ASN A 351 -9.24 -12.48 -11.77
CA ASN A 351 -8.55 -13.71 -12.18
C ASN A 351 -8.79 -14.87 -11.20
N VAL A 352 -8.85 -14.62 -9.89
CA VAL A 352 -9.20 -15.64 -8.89
C VAL A 352 -10.62 -16.16 -9.10
N LEU A 353 -11.57 -15.27 -9.42
CA LEU A 353 -12.94 -15.68 -9.73
C LEU A 353 -12.99 -16.54 -11.01
N ARG A 354 -12.17 -16.24 -12.02
CA ARG A 354 -12.04 -17.05 -13.23
C ARG A 354 -11.50 -18.45 -12.91
N ILE A 355 -10.48 -18.58 -12.08
CA ILE A 355 -9.97 -19.88 -11.59
C ILE A 355 -11.08 -20.67 -10.90
N VAL A 356 -11.85 -20.02 -10.01
CA VAL A 356 -13.00 -20.65 -9.34
C VAL A 356 -14.07 -21.15 -10.33
N GLN A 357 -14.19 -20.49 -11.49
CA GLN A 357 -15.13 -20.85 -12.56
C GLN A 357 -14.54 -21.83 -13.59
N GLY A 358 -13.28 -22.25 -13.45
CA GLY A 358 -12.59 -23.09 -14.44
C GLY A 358 -12.27 -22.36 -15.74
N LEU A 359 -12.19 -21.03 -15.72
CA LEU A 359 -11.84 -20.19 -16.86
C LEU A 359 -10.34 -19.84 -16.86
N PRO A 360 -9.70 -19.71 -18.03
CA PRO A 360 -8.30 -19.32 -18.10
C PRO A 360 -8.09 -17.91 -17.56
N THR A 361 -6.96 -17.68 -16.92
CA THR A 361 -6.57 -16.35 -16.42
C THR A 361 -6.06 -15.48 -17.55
N VAL A 362 -6.22 -14.16 -17.43
CA VAL A 362 -5.84 -13.22 -18.51
C VAL A 362 -5.05 -12.03 -17.97
N LYS A 363 -4.23 -11.43 -18.85
CA LYS A 363 -3.42 -10.24 -18.52
C LYS A 363 -4.30 -8.99 -18.50
N TYR A 364 -5.07 -8.77 -19.57
CA TYR A 364 -5.88 -7.57 -19.76
C TYR A 364 -7.37 -7.87 -19.65
N LYS A 365 -8.15 -6.87 -19.24
CA LYS A 365 -9.60 -6.98 -19.15
C LYS A 365 -10.28 -7.29 -20.48
N ALA A 366 -9.79 -6.68 -21.57
CA ALA A 366 -10.32 -6.88 -22.92
C ALA A 366 -10.18 -8.32 -23.43
N GLN A 367 -9.34 -9.16 -22.79
CA GLN A 367 -9.18 -10.58 -23.13
C GLN A 367 -10.18 -11.49 -22.41
N ALA A 368 -10.96 -10.96 -21.47
CA ALA A 368 -11.94 -11.72 -20.69
C ALA A 368 -13.36 -11.66 -21.25
N GLU A 369 -13.61 -10.76 -22.19
CA GLU A 369 -14.81 -10.70 -23.05
C GLU A 369 -14.75 -11.84 -24.08
#